data_AF-A0AAF0X310-F1
#
_entry.id   AF-A0AAF0X310-F1
#
_cell.length_a   1.000
_cell.length_b   1.000
_cell.length_c   1.000
_cell.angle_alpha   90.00
_cell.angle_beta   90.00
_cell.angle_gamma   90.00
#
_symmetry.space_group_name_H-M   'P 1'
#
loop_
_entity.id
_entity.type
_entity.pdbx_description
1 polymer ?
#
loop_
_entity_poly.entity_id
_entity_poly.type
_entity_poly.pdbx_seq_one_letter_code
_entity_poly.pdbx_strand_id
1 'polypeptide(L)'
;MQDRLCLSQILGNRLIEINSLASSQYGDSQGAAGVCVMSNTWRDEQHPSFIDFISSFLSSNSFRLNSAPIAPDFIFNCGGLSVAFIFVTDWRNNNITTVISRVQKLKAQFANIYVVVVLPTQEQNDSFICSYFKYNMELGRPTFIPVQDLEMGFEKIVKLAHARGVCKRQNVISKLKADRERSVQGMEIFLKVVTSIPTVQNHDANSLFQAIGSVEAIAKSSKESIMGNTDLSAEKAETIERFFRDPKFYLCPKIS
;
A
#
# COMPACT_ATOMS: atom_id res chain seq x y z
N MET A 1 29.31 -19.48 12.37
CA MET A 1 28.46 -20.49 11.70
C MET A 1 26.97 -20.22 11.98
N GLN A 2 26.61 -19.89 13.22
CA GLN A 2 25.23 -19.53 13.63
C GLN A 2 24.64 -18.31 12.90
N ASP A 3 25.43 -17.26 12.65
CA ASP A 3 24.94 -16.05 11.95
C ASP A 3 24.65 -16.26 10.45
N ARG A 4 25.28 -17.26 9.81
CA ARG A 4 25.05 -17.56 8.39
C ARG A 4 23.72 -18.27 8.14
N LEU A 5 23.35 -19.21 9.00
CA LEU A 5 22.03 -19.87 8.99
C LEU A 5 20.90 -18.87 9.27
N CYS A 6 21.16 -17.89 10.13
CA CYS A 6 20.20 -16.85 10.47
C CYS A 6 19.88 -15.95 9.26
N LEU A 7 20.89 -15.52 8.47
CA LEU A 7 20.66 -14.69 7.28
C LEU A 7 19.91 -15.41 6.16
N SER A 8 20.25 -16.66 5.85
CA SER A 8 19.54 -17.41 4.80
C SER A 8 18.08 -17.68 5.19
N GLN A 9 17.81 -17.98 6.47
CA GLN A 9 16.44 -18.09 6.99
C GLN A 9 15.71 -16.74 7.05
N ILE A 10 16.37 -15.63 7.41
CA ILE A 10 15.74 -14.30 7.45
C ILE A 10 15.42 -13.81 6.04
N LEU A 11 16.34 -13.96 5.09
CA LEU A 11 16.11 -13.59 3.68
C LEU A 11 15.04 -14.49 3.06
N GLY A 12 15.05 -15.79 3.37
CA GLY A 12 14.01 -16.74 2.98
C GLY A 12 12.63 -16.39 3.54
N ASN A 13 12.53 -16.11 4.85
CA ASN A 13 11.29 -15.74 5.52
C ASN A 13 10.74 -14.40 5.01
N ARG A 14 11.59 -13.41 4.74
CA ARG A 14 11.17 -12.15 4.11
C ARG A 14 10.70 -12.35 2.67
N LEU A 15 11.35 -13.24 1.91
CA LEU A 15 10.85 -13.63 0.58
C LEU A 15 9.46 -14.27 0.67
N ILE A 16 9.21 -15.09 1.70
CA ILE A 16 7.90 -15.70 1.96
C ILE A 16 6.85 -14.64 2.32
N GLU A 17 7.17 -13.69 3.21
CA GLU A 17 6.28 -12.55 3.53
C GLU A 17 5.96 -11.70 2.29
N ILE A 18 6.96 -11.39 1.46
CA ILE A 18 6.76 -10.64 0.21
C ILE A 18 5.87 -11.43 -0.76
N ASN A 19 6.09 -12.74 -0.89
CA ASN A 19 5.26 -13.59 -1.75
C ASN A 19 3.82 -13.71 -1.20
N SER A 20 3.63 -13.75 0.12
CA SER A 20 2.32 -13.76 0.79
C SER A 20 1.55 -12.45 0.61
N LEU A 21 2.25 -11.31 0.67
CA LEU A 21 1.68 -10.01 0.36
C LEU A 21 1.23 -9.93 -1.12
N ALA A 22 1.99 -10.53 -2.03
CA ALA A 22 1.67 -10.57 -3.46
C ALA A 22 0.51 -11.53 -3.81
N SER A 23 0.32 -12.62 -3.07
CA SER A 23 -0.74 -13.62 -3.35
C SER A 23 -2.10 -13.27 -2.73
N SER A 24 -2.17 -12.34 -1.78
CA SER A 24 -3.41 -12.04 -1.06
C SER A 24 -4.44 -11.18 -1.81
N GLN A 25 -4.12 -10.56 -2.96
CA GLN A 25 -5.07 -9.63 -3.62
C GLN A 25 -4.91 -9.61 -5.16
N TYR A 26 -5.34 -10.68 -5.83
CA TYR A 26 -5.79 -10.59 -7.24
C TYR A 26 -7.22 -10.04 -7.25
N GLY A 27 -7.36 -8.75 -6.91
CA GLY A 27 -8.60 -8.00 -7.04
C GLY A 27 -8.58 -7.18 -8.31
N ASP A 28 -9.37 -7.60 -9.28
CA ASP A 28 -9.51 -7.03 -10.62
C ASP A 28 -9.70 -5.50 -10.58
N SER A 29 -8.67 -4.76 -11.00
CA SER A 29 -8.79 -3.31 -11.21
C SER A 29 -7.92 -2.91 -12.39
N GLN A 30 -8.54 -2.99 -13.57
CA GLN A 30 -8.07 -2.43 -14.84
C GLN A 30 -7.81 -0.93 -14.71
N GLY A 31 -6.57 -0.59 -14.40
CA GLY A 31 -5.99 0.74 -14.50
C GLY A 31 -4.48 0.58 -14.59
N ALA A 32 -3.85 1.21 -15.58
CA ALA A 32 -2.45 1.04 -15.95
C ALA A 32 -1.53 0.74 -14.74
N ALA A 33 -0.91 -0.44 -14.73
CA ALA A 33 -0.18 -0.97 -13.57
C ALA A 33 1.01 -0.08 -13.15
N GLY A 34 1.50 0.75 -14.05
CA GLY A 34 2.47 1.79 -13.74
C GLY A 34 3.42 2.06 -14.90
N VAL A 35 4.54 2.71 -14.57
CA VAL A 35 5.64 2.95 -15.50
C VAL A 35 6.90 2.33 -14.92
N CYS A 36 7.60 1.53 -15.71
CA CYS A 36 8.95 1.07 -15.44
C CYS A 36 9.92 1.91 -16.26
N VAL A 37 10.89 2.55 -15.60
CA VAL A 37 12.00 3.23 -16.24
C VAL A 37 13.24 2.36 -16.08
N MET A 38 13.86 1.97 -17.19
CA MET A 38 15.07 1.15 -17.24
C MET A 38 16.28 2.01 -17.60
N SER A 39 17.42 1.73 -16.96
CA SER A 39 18.68 2.41 -17.25
C SER A 39 19.19 2.07 -18.66
N ASN A 40 19.55 3.11 -19.43
CA ASN A 40 20.19 2.91 -20.74
C ASN A 40 21.49 2.13 -20.59
N THR A 41 22.36 2.52 -19.66
CA THR A 41 23.67 1.89 -19.50
C THR A 41 23.55 0.42 -19.09
N TRP A 42 22.66 0.12 -18.15
CA TRP A 42 22.45 -1.26 -17.71
C TRP A 42 21.84 -2.12 -18.83
N ARG A 43 20.86 -1.59 -19.58
CA ARG A 43 20.22 -2.27 -20.71
C ARG A 43 21.25 -2.66 -21.77
N ASP A 44 22.14 -1.73 -22.10
CA ASP A 44 23.13 -1.92 -23.17
C ASP A 44 24.21 -2.96 -22.80
N GLU A 45 24.34 -3.31 -21.51
CA GLU A 45 25.20 -4.39 -21.02
C GLU A 45 24.53 -5.78 -21.08
N GLN A 46 23.20 -5.85 -21.24
CA GLN A 46 22.47 -7.13 -21.22
C GLN A 46 22.33 -7.76 -22.61
N HIS A 47 22.12 -9.07 -22.63
CA HIS A 47 21.81 -9.78 -23.87
C HIS A 47 20.45 -9.35 -24.45
N PRO A 48 20.32 -9.12 -25.78
CA PRO A 48 19.07 -8.65 -26.39
C PRO A 48 17.83 -9.49 -26.06
N SER A 49 17.97 -10.83 -26.04
CA SER A 49 16.86 -11.73 -25.71
C SER A 49 16.29 -11.50 -24.30
N PHE A 50 17.13 -11.07 -23.35
CA PHE A 50 16.67 -10.77 -21.99
C PHE A 50 15.94 -9.42 -21.94
N ILE A 51 16.36 -8.46 -22.76
CA ILE A 51 15.63 -7.19 -22.91
C ILE A 51 14.26 -7.43 -23.55
N ASP A 52 14.17 -8.32 -24.55
CA ASP A 52 12.91 -8.71 -25.17
C ASP A 52 11.98 -9.41 -24.18
N PHE A 53 12.53 -10.30 -23.34
CA PHE A 53 11.81 -10.90 -22.21
C PHE A 53 11.27 -9.83 -21.27
N ILE A 54 12.10 -8.89 -20.81
CA ILE A 54 11.69 -7.80 -19.91
C ILE A 54 10.54 -6.99 -20.50
N SER A 55 10.67 -6.59 -21.77
CA SER A 55 9.67 -5.79 -22.47
C SER A 55 8.32 -6.53 -22.58
N SER A 56 8.38 -7.80 -22.97
CA SER A 56 7.20 -8.67 -23.08
C SER A 56 6.56 -8.92 -21.71
N PHE A 57 7.37 -9.18 -20.69
CA PHE A 57 6.93 -9.46 -19.33
C PHE A 57 6.25 -8.23 -18.70
N LEU A 58 6.82 -7.03 -18.87
CA LEU A 58 6.20 -5.78 -18.40
C LEU A 58 4.88 -5.50 -19.11
N SER A 59 4.83 -5.70 -20.43
CA SER A 59 3.61 -5.49 -21.23
C SER A 59 2.49 -6.42 -20.76
N SER A 60 2.79 -7.71 -20.54
CA SER A 60 1.84 -8.69 -19.98
C SER A 60 1.36 -8.34 -18.57
N ASN A 61 2.17 -7.59 -17.80
CA ASN A 61 1.83 -7.10 -16.46
C ASN A 61 1.35 -5.63 -16.48
N SER A 62 0.92 -5.11 -17.63
CA SER A 62 0.35 -3.76 -17.79
C SER A 62 1.27 -2.59 -17.38
N PHE A 63 2.58 -2.80 -17.38
CA PHE A 63 3.57 -1.73 -17.19
C PHE A 63 4.02 -1.17 -18.53
N ARG A 64 4.13 0.16 -18.59
CA ARG A 64 4.80 0.85 -19.70
C ARG A 64 6.30 0.90 -19.44
N LEU A 65 7.10 0.43 -20.38
CA LEU A 65 8.55 0.48 -20.32
C LEU A 65 9.07 1.75 -21.00
N ASN A 66 9.85 2.54 -20.25
CA ASN A 66 10.63 3.67 -20.75
C ASN A 66 12.12 3.39 -20.51
N SER A 67 12.99 4.03 -21.27
CA SER A 67 14.43 4.01 -20.99
C SER A 67 14.99 5.41 -20.79
N ALA A 68 15.88 5.55 -19.82
CA ALA A 68 16.46 6.84 -19.45
C ALA A 68 17.84 6.67 -18.80
N PRO A 69 18.69 7.72 -18.77
CA PRO A 69 19.95 7.69 -18.03
C PRO A 69 19.70 7.85 -16.53
N ILE A 70 19.29 6.76 -15.87
CA ILE A 70 19.04 6.70 -14.43
C ILE A 70 20.16 5.96 -13.70
N ALA A 71 20.39 6.33 -12.44
CA ALA A 71 21.43 5.73 -11.60
C ALA A 71 21.11 4.31 -11.09
N PRO A 72 19.88 3.98 -10.62
CA PRO A 72 19.46 2.58 -10.42
C PRO A 72 19.18 1.90 -11.77
N ASP A 73 19.10 0.57 -11.78
CA ASP A 73 18.86 -0.20 -13.01
C ASP A 73 17.39 -0.09 -13.45
N PHE A 74 16.47 -0.09 -12.47
CA PHE A 74 15.05 0.12 -12.71
C PHE A 74 14.44 1.08 -11.69
N ILE A 75 13.47 1.87 -12.14
CA ILE A 75 12.56 2.62 -11.28
C ILE A 75 11.13 2.29 -11.68
N PHE A 76 10.36 1.75 -10.74
CA PHE A 76 8.94 1.51 -10.91
C PHE A 76 8.13 2.60 -10.24
N ASN A 77 7.23 3.20 -11.01
CA ASN A 77 6.22 4.13 -10.54
C ASN A 77 4.86 3.45 -10.60
N CYS A 78 4.36 3.02 -9.43
CA CYS A 78 3.08 2.33 -9.27
C CYS A 78 2.35 2.87 -8.05
N GLY A 79 1.05 3.18 -8.16
CA GLY A 79 0.23 3.62 -7.02
C GLY A 79 0.72 4.92 -6.35
N GLY A 80 1.35 5.81 -7.12
CA GLY A 80 1.95 7.06 -6.61
C GLY A 80 3.21 6.88 -5.77
N LEU A 81 3.83 5.70 -5.80
CA LEU A 81 5.11 5.40 -5.15
C LEU A 81 6.18 5.12 -6.21
N SER A 82 7.39 5.63 -5.98
CA SER A 82 8.58 5.29 -6.74
C SER A 82 9.42 4.29 -5.96
N VAL A 83 9.75 3.16 -6.59
CA VAL A 83 10.60 2.10 -6.04
C VAL A 83 11.79 1.89 -6.97
N ALA A 84 13.00 1.99 -6.44
CA ALA A 84 14.24 1.81 -7.18
C ALA A 84 14.80 0.40 -6.98
N PHE A 85 15.41 -0.15 -8.02
CA PHE A 85 16.04 -1.46 -7.99
C PHE A 85 17.46 -1.39 -8.55
N ILE A 86 18.37 -2.07 -7.86
CA ILE A 86 19.67 -2.45 -8.39
C ILE A 86 19.55 -3.93 -8.75
N PHE A 87 19.80 -4.29 -10.01
CA PHE A 87 19.73 -5.66 -10.49
C PHE A 87 21.13 -6.15 -10.90
N VAL A 88 21.75 -6.89 -9.98
CA VAL A 88 23.09 -7.44 -10.14
C VAL A 88 22.98 -8.78 -10.85
N THR A 89 23.27 -8.77 -12.15
CA THR A 89 23.17 -9.95 -13.03
C THR A 89 24.43 -10.81 -13.04
N ASP A 90 25.56 -10.27 -12.58
CA ASP A 90 26.83 -10.98 -12.44
C ASP A 90 27.47 -10.67 -11.08
N TRP A 91 27.64 -11.70 -10.23
CA TRP A 91 28.30 -11.57 -8.93
C TRP A 91 29.64 -12.30 -8.94
N ARG A 92 30.75 -11.53 -8.91
CA ARG A 92 32.13 -12.04 -8.97
C ARG A 92 33.06 -11.25 -8.06
N ASN A 93 34.10 -11.88 -7.53
CA ASN A 93 35.01 -11.25 -6.56
C ASN A 93 35.62 -9.91 -7.01
N ASN A 94 35.80 -9.70 -8.32
CA ASN A 94 36.35 -8.46 -8.87
C ASN A 94 35.34 -7.29 -8.91
N ASN A 95 34.03 -7.54 -8.82
CA ASN A 95 33.00 -6.49 -8.94
C ASN A 95 32.26 -6.20 -7.62
N ILE A 96 32.45 -7.02 -6.58
CA ILE A 96 31.78 -6.89 -5.28
C ILE A 96 31.93 -5.48 -4.71
N THR A 97 33.16 -4.95 -4.63
CA THR A 97 33.41 -3.62 -4.05
C THR A 97 32.65 -2.52 -4.78
N THR A 98 32.56 -2.61 -6.11
CA THR A 98 31.82 -1.67 -6.96
C THR A 98 30.33 -1.74 -6.70
N VAL A 99 29.78 -2.96 -6.66
CA VAL A 99 28.36 -3.21 -6.36
C VAL A 99 28.01 -2.64 -4.98
N ILE A 100 28.80 -2.96 -3.97
CA ILE A 100 28.60 -2.51 -2.59
C ILE A 100 28.65 -0.98 -2.48
N SER A 101 29.63 -0.33 -3.13
CA SER A 101 29.75 1.13 -3.14
C SER A 101 28.54 1.79 -3.82
N ARG A 102 28.07 1.21 -4.93
CA ARG A 102 26.86 1.66 -5.64
C ARG A 102 25.62 1.54 -4.75
N VAL A 103 25.48 0.42 -4.04
CA VAL A 103 24.37 0.18 -3.10
C VAL A 103 24.34 1.24 -2.00
N GLN A 104 25.48 1.52 -1.36
CA GLN A 104 25.56 2.52 -0.29
C GLN A 104 25.20 3.92 -0.78
N LYS A 105 25.71 4.31 -1.96
CA LYS A 105 25.38 5.60 -2.58
C LYS A 105 23.88 5.74 -2.87
N LEU A 106 23.27 4.72 -3.46
CA LEU A 106 21.85 4.78 -3.85
C LEU A 106 20.91 4.61 -2.65
N LYS A 107 21.30 3.87 -1.61
CA LYS A 107 20.57 3.77 -0.34
C LYS A 107 20.30 5.15 0.28
N ALA A 108 21.26 6.07 0.17
CA ALA A 108 21.11 7.43 0.69
C ALA A 108 20.14 8.31 -0.15
N GLN A 109 19.91 7.95 -1.42
CA GLN A 109 19.12 8.76 -2.36
C GLN A 109 17.66 8.29 -2.47
N PHE A 110 17.39 7.01 -2.23
CA PHE A 110 16.08 6.40 -2.44
C PHE A 110 15.52 5.81 -1.16
N ALA A 111 14.33 6.26 -0.75
CA ALA A 111 13.63 5.73 0.42
C ALA A 111 13.16 4.28 0.24
N ASN A 112 12.82 3.89 -0.99
CA ASN A 112 12.40 2.53 -1.34
C ASN A 112 13.36 1.97 -2.37
N ILE A 113 14.42 1.31 -1.89
CA ILE A 113 15.42 0.68 -2.74
C ILE A 113 15.60 -0.79 -2.38
N TYR A 114 15.71 -1.61 -3.42
CA TYR A 114 15.91 -3.04 -3.35
C TYR A 114 17.11 -3.44 -4.20
N VAL A 115 17.78 -4.51 -3.79
CA VAL A 115 18.90 -5.08 -4.53
C VAL A 115 18.54 -6.52 -4.87
N VAL A 116 18.39 -6.83 -6.14
CA VAL A 116 18.20 -8.20 -6.63
C VAL A 116 19.53 -8.70 -7.14
N VAL A 117 19.97 -9.87 -6.67
CA VAL A 117 21.30 -10.41 -6.99
C VAL A 117 21.15 -11.83 -7.50
N VAL A 118 21.65 -12.09 -8.71
CA VAL A 118 21.63 -13.40 -9.35
C VAL A 118 22.82 -14.23 -8.83
N LEU A 119 22.50 -15.34 -8.17
CA LEU A 119 23.43 -16.24 -7.48
C LEU A 119 23.10 -17.69 -7.86
N PRO A 120 23.40 -18.12 -9.10
CA PRO A 120 23.04 -19.45 -9.60
C PRO A 120 23.77 -20.59 -8.88
N THR A 121 24.92 -20.32 -8.27
CA THR A 121 25.76 -21.34 -7.63
C THR A 121 25.87 -21.14 -6.12
N GLN A 122 26.13 -22.23 -5.40
CA GLN A 122 26.39 -22.17 -3.95
C GLN A 122 27.62 -21.32 -3.63
N GLU A 123 28.67 -21.38 -4.45
CA GLU A 123 29.89 -20.58 -4.25
C GLU A 123 29.61 -19.07 -4.33
N GLN A 124 28.76 -18.64 -5.26
CA GLN A 124 28.34 -17.24 -5.35
C GLN A 124 27.47 -16.84 -4.16
N ASN A 125 26.59 -17.72 -3.69
CA ASN A 125 25.80 -17.49 -2.48
C ASN A 125 26.72 -17.31 -1.25
N ASP A 126 27.69 -18.20 -1.08
CA ASP A 126 28.66 -18.12 0.01
C ASP A 126 29.50 -16.84 -0.09
N SER A 127 29.94 -16.46 -1.30
CA SER A 127 30.65 -15.21 -1.57
C SER A 127 29.80 -13.98 -1.23
N PHE A 128 28.51 -14.00 -1.61
CA PHE A 128 27.55 -12.95 -1.28
C PHE A 128 27.40 -12.79 0.25
N ILE A 129 27.15 -13.89 0.98
CA ILE A 129 27.02 -13.88 2.44
C ILE A 129 28.31 -13.34 3.09
N CYS A 130 29.48 -13.83 2.66
CA CYS A 130 30.77 -13.35 3.18
C CYS A 130 30.93 -11.84 2.98
N SER A 131 30.58 -11.36 1.78
CA SER A 131 30.70 -9.94 1.42
C SER A 131 29.71 -9.07 2.18
N TYR A 132 28.49 -9.56 2.39
CA TYR A 132 27.46 -8.88 3.16
C TYR A 132 27.96 -8.53 4.57
N PHE A 133 28.59 -9.51 5.26
CA PHE A 133 29.20 -9.28 6.56
C PHE A 133 30.48 -8.44 6.48
N LYS A 134 31.37 -8.72 5.52
CA LYS A 134 32.64 -8.00 5.36
C LYS A 134 32.44 -6.49 5.22
N TYR A 135 31.39 -6.08 4.52
CA TYR A 135 31.08 -4.67 4.28
C TYR A 135 30.06 -4.10 5.28
N ASN A 136 29.77 -4.79 6.38
CA ASN A 136 28.84 -4.37 7.43
C ASN A 136 27.48 -3.92 6.88
N MET A 137 26.91 -4.70 5.96
CA MET A 137 25.60 -4.39 5.41
C MET A 137 24.51 -4.48 6.47
N GLU A 138 23.67 -3.44 6.53
CA GLU A 138 22.53 -3.41 7.44
C GLU A 138 21.40 -4.30 6.93
N LEU A 139 20.92 -5.18 7.81
CA LEU A 139 19.80 -6.06 7.53
C LEU A 139 18.56 -5.28 7.10
N GLY A 140 18.12 -5.52 5.87
CA GLY A 140 16.90 -4.93 5.32
C GLY A 140 17.05 -3.49 4.80
N ARG A 141 18.25 -2.88 4.83
CA ARG A 141 18.48 -1.51 4.34
C ARG A 141 19.74 -1.37 3.45
N PRO A 142 19.61 -1.47 2.11
CA PRO A 142 18.41 -1.93 1.39
C PRO A 142 18.18 -3.43 1.56
N THR A 143 16.98 -3.89 1.21
CA THR A 143 16.69 -5.33 1.23
C THR A 143 17.34 -5.98 0.02
N PHE A 144 18.17 -7.00 0.28
CA PHE A 144 18.78 -7.85 -0.75
C PHE A 144 17.89 -9.06 -1.02
N ILE A 145 17.78 -9.44 -2.29
CA ILE A 145 16.92 -10.52 -2.78
C ILE A 145 17.79 -11.42 -3.66
N PRO A 146 18.33 -12.51 -3.10
CA PRO A 146 19.07 -13.49 -3.88
C PRO A 146 18.10 -14.29 -4.77
N VAL A 147 18.49 -14.53 -6.02
CA VAL A 147 17.71 -15.31 -7.00
C VAL A 147 18.63 -16.23 -7.79
N GLN A 148 18.07 -17.29 -8.39
CA GLN A 148 18.87 -18.30 -9.11
C GLN A 148 19.15 -17.90 -10.56
N ASP A 149 18.23 -17.17 -11.18
CA ASP A 149 18.32 -16.79 -12.60
C ASP A 149 17.76 -15.38 -12.85
N LEU A 150 17.98 -14.90 -14.06
CA LEU A 150 17.63 -13.55 -14.50
C LEU A 150 16.12 -13.32 -14.59
N GLU A 151 15.37 -14.30 -15.10
CA GLU A 151 13.92 -14.18 -15.30
C GLU A 151 13.21 -14.14 -13.96
N MET A 152 13.57 -15.05 -13.04
CA MET A 152 13.11 -15.04 -11.66
C MET A 152 13.47 -13.72 -10.96
N GLY A 153 14.68 -13.21 -11.17
CA GLY A 153 15.09 -11.91 -10.65
C GLY A 153 14.16 -10.79 -11.08
N PHE A 154 13.86 -10.71 -12.37
CA PHE A 154 12.98 -9.68 -12.90
C PHE A 154 11.52 -9.85 -12.46
N GLU A 155 11.03 -11.10 -12.40
CA GLU A 155 9.70 -11.40 -11.85
C GLU A 155 9.56 -10.87 -10.41
N LYS A 156 10.58 -11.08 -9.56
CA LYS A 156 10.58 -10.58 -8.18
C LYS A 156 10.58 -9.05 -8.12
N ILE A 157 11.30 -8.38 -9.02
CA ILE A 157 11.29 -6.92 -9.15
C ILE A 157 9.85 -6.42 -9.39
N VAL A 158 9.16 -7.00 -10.39
CA VAL A 158 7.79 -6.60 -10.75
C VAL A 158 6.81 -6.86 -9.61
N LYS A 159 6.89 -8.03 -8.96
CA LYS A 159 6.05 -8.38 -7.80
C LYS A 159 6.24 -7.40 -6.63
N LEU A 160 7.48 -7.01 -6.34
CA LEU A 160 7.79 -6.04 -5.29
C LEU A 160 7.26 -4.65 -5.61
N ALA A 161 7.41 -4.20 -6.85
CA ALA A 161 6.88 -2.92 -7.31
C ALA A 161 5.36 -2.85 -7.13
N HIS A 162 4.64 -3.90 -7.56
CA HIS A 162 3.20 -4.01 -7.38
C HIS A 162 2.78 -4.00 -5.91
N ALA A 163 3.35 -4.89 -5.10
CA ALA A 163 2.98 -5.02 -3.69
C ALA A 163 3.13 -3.67 -2.95
N ARG A 164 4.21 -2.94 -3.23
CA ARG A 164 4.44 -1.61 -2.65
C ARG A 164 3.45 -0.55 -3.14
N GLY A 165 3.10 -0.57 -4.42
CA GLY A 165 2.09 0.32 -4.97
C GLY A 165 0.70 0.09 -4.37
N VAL A 166 0.28 -1.17 -4.25
CA VAL A 166 -1.02 -1.55 -3.67
C VAL A 166 -1.10 -1.17 -2.19
N CYS A 167 -0.07 -1.48 -1.39
CA CYS A 167 -0.04 -1.11 0.03
C CYS A 167 -0.18 0.40 0.25
N LYS A 168 0.48 1.24 -0.56
CA LYS A 168 0.32 2.70 -0.46
C LYS A 168 -1.11 3.13 -0.79
N ARG A 169 -1.67 2.62 -1.89
CA ARG A 169 -3.05 2.95 -2.30
C ARG A 169 -4.04 2.59 -1.20
N GLN A 170 -3.88 1.43 -0.58
CA GLN A 170 -4.74 0.98 0.52
C GLN A 170 -4.60 1.88 1.76
N ASN A 171 -3.37 2.27 2.13
CA ASN A 171 -3.15 3.22 3.23
C ASN A 171 -3.76 4.60 2.96
N VAL A 172 -3.72 5.07 1.70
CA VAL A 172 -4.36 6.32 1.31
C VAL A 172 -5.89 6.19 1.41
N ILE A 173 -6.47 5.10 0.92
CA ILE A 173 -7.91 4.85 1.00
C ILE A 173 -8.38 4.74 2.45
N SER A 174 -7.66 4.01 3.31
CA SER A 174 -8.02 3.87 4.71
C SER A 174 -7.93 5.21 5.45
N LYS A 175 -6.90 6.02 5.16
CA LYS A 175 -6.79 7.38 5.72
C LYS A 175 -7.92 8.28 5.25
N LEU A 176 -8.26 8.28 3.95
CA LEU A 176 -9.39 9.05 3.42
C LEU A 176 -10.72 8.62 4.03
N LYS A 177 -10.93 7.31 4.25
CA LYS A 177 -12.11 6.79 4.92
C LYS A 177 -12.18 7.28 6.38
N ALA A 178 -11.08 7.19 7.11
CA ALA A 178 -10.99 7.68 8.49
C ALA A 178 -11.18 9.20 8.59
N ASP A 179 -10.62 9.98 7.66
CA ASP A 179 -10.78 11.43 7.61
C ASP A 179 -12.22 11.82 7.26
N ARG A 180 -12.89 11.07 6.35
CA ARG A 180 -14.34 11.25 6.07
C ARG A 180 -15.19 10.94 7.29
N GLU A 181 -14.92 9.83 7.99
CA GLU A 181 -15.61 9.45 9.22
C GLU A 181 -15.42 10.52 10.31
N ARG A 182 -14.19 11.00 10.53
CA ARG A 182 -13.92 12.08 11.47
C ARG A 182 -14.61 13.39 11.06
N SER A 183 -14.65 13.69 9.77
CA SER A 183 -15.30 14.90 9.25
C SER A 183 -16.82 14.89 9.44
N VAL A 184 -17.48 13.74 9.51
CA VAL A 184 -18.94 13.66 9.74
C VAL A 184 -19.31 13.47 11.22
N GLN A 185 -18.32 13.21 12.09
CA GLN A 185 -18.49 13.05 13.54
C GLN A 185 -18.39 14.38 14.30
N GLY A 186 -18.10 15.50 13.63
CA GLY A 186 -18.06 16.82 14.27
C GLY A 186 -19.43 17.19 14.86
N MET A 187 -19.46 17.64 16.11
CA MET A 187 -20.69 18.02 16.82
C MET A 187 -21.53 19.04 16.04
N GLU A 188 -20.91 19.96 15.31
CA GLU A 188 -21.59 20.93 14.45
C GLU A 188 -22.40 20.27 13.32
N ILE A 189 -21.85 19.22 12.69
CA ILE A 189 -22.52 18.47 11.62
C ILE A 189 -23.62 17.59 12.21
N PHE A 190 -23.36 16.97 13.37
CA PHE A 190 -24.38 16.24 14.11
C PHE A 190 -25.59 17.14 14.40
N LEU A 191 -25.35 18.33 14.98
CA LEU A 191 -26.42 19.29 15.29
C LEU A 191 -27.18 19.68 14.02
N LYS A 192 -26.47 20.06 12.96
CA LYS A 192 -27.09 20.46 11.68
C LYS A 192 -27.96 19.37 11.06
N VAL A 193 -27.54 18.11 11.13
CA VAL A 193 -28.32 16.96 10.62
C VAL A 193 -29.53 16.69 11.49
N VAL A 194 -29.35 16.63 12.81
CA VAL A 194 -30.44 16.28 13.73
C VAL A 194 -31.50 17.37 13.81
N THR A 195 -31.13 18.65 13.76
CA THR A 195 -32.10 19.77 13.69
C THR A 195 -32.76 19.93 12.33
N SER A 196 -32.34 19.19 11.30
CA SER A 196 -33.04 19.16 10.00
C SER A 196 -34.28 18.26 10.03
N ILE A 197 -34.38 17.39 11.05
CA ILE A 197 -35.56 16.57 11.32
C ILE A 197 -36.68 17.51 11.77
N PRO A 198 -37.89 17.42 11.18
CA PRO A 198 -39.03 18.24 11.58
C PRO A 198 -39.25 18.17 13.10
N THR A 199 -39.60 19.29 13.72
CA THR A 199 -39.91 19.43 15.16
C THR A 199 -38.73 19.27 16.14
N VAL A 200 -37.54 18.89 15.66
CA VAL A 200 -36.33 18.72 16.49
C VAL A 200 -35.57 20.04 16.58
N GLN A 201 -35.33 20.52 17.80
CA GLN A 201 -34.58 21.74 18.06
C GLN A 201 -33.15 21.47 18.56
N ASN A 202 -32.34 22.53 18.67
CA ASN A 202 -30.96 22.44 19.14
C ASN A 202 -30.84 21.78 20.53
N HIS A 203 -31.77 22.03 21.45
CA HIS A 203 -31.73 21.39 22.77
C HIS A 203 -31.97 19.87 22.66
N ASP A 204 -32.98 19.45 21.89
CA ASP A 204 -33.26 18.04 21.62
C ASP A 204 -32.07 17.34 20.95
N ALA A 205 -31.44 18.02 19.98
CA ALA A 205 -30.25 17.52 19.30
C ALA A 205 -29.08 17.34 20.29
N ASN A 206 -28.88 18.26 21.23
CA ASN A 206 -27.87 18.10 22.27
C ASN A 206 -28.20 16.92 23.22
N SER A 207 -29.45 16.74 23.64
CA SER A 207 -29.89 15.59 24.44
C SER A 207 -29.62 14.27 23.71
N LEU A 208 -29.95 14.19 22.42
CA LEU A 208 -29.68 13.03 21.57
C LEU A 208 -28.17 12.78 21.39
N PHE A 209 -27.37 13.84 21.25
CA PHE A 209 -25.92 13.72 21.17
C PHE A 209 -25.32 13.13 22.45
N GLN A 210 -25.78 13.62 23.61
CA GLN A 210 -25.25 13.16 24.90
C GLN A 210 -25.70 11.73 25.24
N ALA A 211 -26.95 11.37 24.91
CA ALA A 211 -27.52 10.08 25.27
C ALA A 211 -27.23 8.95 24.26
N ILE A 212 -27.22 9.26 22.96
CA ILE A 212 -27.15 8.27 21.87
C ILE A 212 -25.85 8.41 21.07
N GLY A 213 -25.24 9.58 21.05
CA GLY A 213 -23.86 9.79 20.57
C GLY A 213 -23.67 9.92 19.06
N SER A 214 -24.51 9.29 18.22
CA SER A 214 -24.32 9.34 16.77
C SER A 214 -25.63 9.30 15.97
N VAL A 215 -25.63 9.92 14.79
CA VAL A 215 -26.79 9.91 13.88
C VAL A 215 -27.14 8.48 13.45
N GLU A 216 -26.13 7.62 13.24
CA GLU A 216 -26.37 6.21 12.90
C GLU A 216 -27.08 5.45 14.02
N ALA A 217 -26.70 5.67 15.27
CA ALA A 217 -27.37 5.07 16.41
C ALA A 217 -28.82 5.58 16.53
N ILE A 218 -29.05 6.89 16.37
CA ILE A 218 -30.40 7.48 16.36
C ILE A 218 -31.28 6.86 15.27
N ALA A 219 -30.75 6.69 14.06
CA ALA A 219 -31.48 6.09 12.95
C ALA A 219 -31.91 4.64 13.21
N LYS A 220 -31.16 3.92 14.06
CA LYS A 220 -31.45 2.53 14.45
C LYS A 220 -32.26 2.42 15.73
N SER A 221 -32.33 3.45 16.57
CA SER A 221 -33.11 3.45 17.80
C SER A 221 -34.61 3.39 17.53
N SER A 222 -35.36 2.69 18.40
CA SER A 222 -36.84 2.76 18.41
C SER A 222 -37.32 3.94 19.24
N LYS A 223 -38.58 4.35 19.08
CA LYS A 223 -39.23 5.36 19.92
C LYS A 223 -39.02 5.11 21.42
N GLU A 224 -39.22 3.88 21.88
CA GLU A 224 -39.06 3.51 23.29
C GLU A 224 -37.61 3.66 23.75
N SER A 225 -36.66 3.31 22.88
CA SER A 225 -35.24 3.47 23.16
C SER A 225 -34.82 4.95 23.20
N ILE A 226 -35.38 5.79 22.34
CA ILE A 226 -35.13 7.24 22.35
C ILE A 226 -35.70 7.85 23.64
N MET A 227 -36.97 7.56 23.97
CA MET A 227 -37.61 8.09 25.18
C MET A 227 -36.98 7.58 26.47
N GLY A 228 -36.46 6.35 26.48
CA GLY A 228 -35.81 5.77 27.66
C GLY A 228 -34.44 6.38 27.95
N ASN A 229 -33.78 6.97 26.95
CA ASN A 229 -32.44 7.53 27.07
C ASN A 229 -32.39 9.07 27.00
N THR A 230 -33.50 9.72 26.65
CA THR A 230 -33.58 11.18 26.46
C THR A 230 -34.82 11.78 27.11
N ASP A 231 -34.86 13.10 27.25
CA ASP A 231 -36.01 13.88 27.72
C ASP A 231 -37.01 14.24 26.61
N LEU A 232 -36.88 13.65 25.42
CA LEU A 232 -37.75 13.94 24.28
C LEU A 232 -39.18 13.41 24.51
N SER A 233 -40.16 14.18 24.03
CA SER A 233 -41.57 13.77 24.06
C SER A 233 -41.83 12.57 23.15
N ALA A 234 -42.91 11.82 23.45
CA ALA A 234 -43.33 10.68 22.64
C ALA A 234 -43.57 11.04 21.16
N GLU A 235 -44.07 12.24 20.91
CA GLU A 235 -44.32 12.77 19.56
C GLU A 235 -43.01 13.06 18.80
N LYS A 236 -42.02 13.65 19.48
CA LYS A 236 -40.70 13.90 18.89
C LYS A 236 -39.94 12.60 18.63
N ALA A 237 -39.96 11.66 19.58
CA ALA A 237 -39.31 10.35 19.44
C ALA A 237 -39.91 9.55 18.28
N GLU A 238 -41.24 9.59 18.11
CA GLU A 238 -41.94 8.97 16.99
C GLU A 238 -41.62 9.66 15.65
N THR A 239 -41.53 10.98 15.64
CA THR A 239 -41.14 11.76 14.45
C THR A 239 -39.73 11.41 13.99
N ILE A 240 -38.78 11.26 14.92
CA ILE A 240 -37.41 10.85 14.63
C ILE A 240 -37.37 9.43 14.07
N GLU A 241 -38.06 8.48 14.71
CA GLU A 241 -38.10 7.10 14.22
C GLU A 241 -38.69 7.01 12.81
N ARG A 242 -39.83 7.67 12.57
CA ARG A 242 -40.47 7.71 11.24
C ARG A 242 -39.58 8.40 10.21
N PHE A 243 -38.87 9.46 10.57
CA PHE A 243 -37.97 10.16 9.66
C PHE A 243 -36.87 9.26 9.09
N PHE A 244 -36.33 8.31 9.88
CA PHE A 244 -35.30 7.39 9.38
C PHE A 244 -35.85 6.11 8.75
N ARG A 245 -37.10 5.72 9.06
CA ARG A 245 -37.66 4.41 8.68
C ARG A 245 -38.79 4.47 7.65
N ASP A 246 -39.42 5.62 7.45
CA ASP A 246 -40.54 5.78 6.52
C ASP A 246 -40.16 6.68 5.31
N PRO A 247 -39.96 6.08 4.12
CA PRO A 247 -39.73 6.80 2.87
C PRO A 247 -40.73 7.90 2.55
N LYS A 248 -42.00 7.72 2.93
CA LYS A 248 -43.05 8.71 2.63
C LYS A 248 -42.93 9.93 3.54
N PHE A 249 -42.31 9.79 4.70
CA PHE A 249 -42.23 10.83 5.73
C PHE A 249 -41.08 11.81 5.48
N TYR A 250 -39.89 11.33 5.08
CA TYR A 250 -38.76 12.21 4.78
C TYR A 250 -38.75 12.78 3.35
N LEU A 251 -39.54 12.22 2.42
CA LEU A 251 -39.71 12.73 1.04
C LEU A 251 -40.87 13.74 0.88
N CYS A 252 -41.65 14.00 1.93
CA CYS A 252 -42.74 14.97 1.87
C CYS A 252 -42.20 16.40 1.61
N PRO A 253 -42.75 17.13 0.61
CA PRO A 253 -42.36 18.51 0.34
C PRO A 253 -42.55 19.37 1.60
N LYS A 254 -41.46 19.96 2.08
CA LYS A 254 -41.49 20.97 3.13
C LYS A 254 -41.89 22.31 2.51
N ILE A 255 -43.18 22.45 2.17
CA ILE A 255 -43.74 23.73 1.73
C ILE A 255 -44.04 24.52 3.01
N SER A 256 -43.23 25.54 3.28
CA SER A 256 -43.53 26.64 4.21
C SER A 256 -44.06 27.82 3.44
#